data_AF-A0A2V8ITA4-F1
#
_entry.id   AF-A0A2V8ITA4-F1
#
_cell.length_a   1.000
_cell.length_b   1.000
_cell.length_c   1.000
_cell.angle_alpha   90.00
_cell.angle_beta   90.00
_cell.angle_gamma   90.00
#
_symmetry.space_group_name_H-M   'P 1'
#
loop_
_entity.id
_entity.type
_entity.pdbx_description
1 polymer ?
#
loop_
_entity_poly.entity_id
_entity_poly.type
_entity_poly.pdbx_seq_one_letter_code
_entity_poly.pdbx_strand_id
1 'polypeptide(L)'
;MIARVRFVLTTALLASIALARPALAGPPLLCHPFDIGTAASLPWSGTTSWFDGKTDYKVANLVADTEALLAPSTPVIVRMETLRRASIYASRDPKIAFALVERLTARAQASKATGRPDALALLDAAYATEALRQITTIGGIPGFKDQVDGVKDVISNADGWQYMKASLAARPDDPALEFAAALIAADKDRAAYTGHAQRARAGAAKDALLARNLSHIS
;
A
#
# COMPACT_ATOMS: atom_id res chain seq x y z
N MET A 1 34.46 -21.40 -67.46
CA MET A 1 35.10 -21.81 -66.19
C MET A 1 35.78 -20.58 -65.63
N ILE A 2 35.51 -19.98 -64.47
CA ILE A 2 34.78 -20.34 -63.23
C ILE A 2 34.19 -19.02 -62.67
N ALA A 3 33.00 -19.10 -62.06
CA ALA A 3 32.14 -18.00 -61.65
C ALA A 3 32.66 -17.18 -60.44
N ARG A 4 32.40 -15.87 -60.46
CA ARG A 4 32.54 -14.96 -59.31
C ARG A 4 31.36 -15.16 -58.36
N VAL A 5 31.62 -15.73 -57.18
CA VAL A 5 30.63 -15.80 -56.09
C VAL A 5 30.85 -14.62 -55.14
N ARG A 6 29.92 -13.67 -55.15
CA ARG A 6 29.82 -12.60 -54.15
C ARG A 6 29.18 -13.19 -52.90
N PHE A 7 29.94 -13.33 -51.82
CA PHE A 7 29.41 -13.70 -50.52
C PHE A 7 28.92 -12.44 -49.81
N VAL A 8 27.60 -12.21 -49.84
CA VAL A 8 26.93 -11.24 -48.97
C VAL A 8 26.43 -12.03 -47.75
N LEU A 9 27.15 -11.91 -46.64
CA LEU A 9 26.71 -12.41 -45.33
C LEU A 9 26.20 -11.21 -44.53
N THR A 10 24.92 -10.88 -44.69
CA THR A 10 24.19 -10.00 -43.77
C THR A 10 23.83 -10.80 -42.53
N THR A 11 24.57 -10.59 -41.44
CA THR A 11 24.28 -11.12 -40.10
C THR A 11 23.02 -10.46 -39.55
N ALA A 12 21.93 -11.23 -39.42
CA ALA A 12 20.73 -10.82 -38.72
C ALA A 12 20.97 -10.85 -37.20
N LEU A 13 21.16 -9.68 -36.58
CA LEU A 13 21.22 -9.53 -35.13
C LEU A 13 19.79 -9.47 -34.59
N LEU A 14 19.25 -10.62 -34.16
CA LEU A 14 18.01 -10.70 -33.39
C LEU A 14 18.26 -10.07 -32.01
N ALA A 15 17.79 -8.84 -31.83
CA ALA A 15 17.78 -8.15 -30.55
C ALA A 15 16.72 -8.76 -29.62
N SER A 16 17.14 -9.68 -28.76
CA SER A 16 16.38 -10.15 -27.62
C SER A 16 16.35 -9.04 -26.56
N ILE A 17 15.39 -8.11 -26.67
CA ILE A 17 15.06 -7.19 -25.59
C ILE A 17 14.40 -8.02 -24.48
N ALA A 18 15.21 -8.46 -23.52
CA ALA A 18 14.70 -8.96 -22.26
C ALA A 18 13.87 -7.85 -21.63
N LEU A 19 12.57 -8.12 -21.43
CA LEU A 19 11.69 -7.28 -20.62
C LEU A 19 12.23 -7.27 -19.19
N ALA A 20 13.11 -6.31 -18.89
CA ALA A 20 13.53 -6.04 -17.53
C ALA A 20 12.27 -5.65 -16.75
N ARG A 21 11.83 -6.54 -15.85
CA ARG A 21 10.75 -6.23 -14.93
C ARG A 21 11.23 -5.09 -14.04
N PRO A 22 10.53 -3.94 -13.97
CA PRO A 22 10.79 -3.00 -12.89
C PRO A 22 10.55 -3.78 -11.59
N ALA A 23 11.61 -4.01 -10.83
CA ALA A 23 11.46 -4.46 -9.46
C ALA A 23 10.78 -3.30 -8.72
N LEU A 24 9.60 -3.53 -8.15
CA LEU A 24 9.07 -2.61 -7.13
C LEU A 24 10.15 -2.56 -6.04
N ALA A 25 10.80 -1.40 -5.90
CA ALA A 25 12.02 -1.24 -5.12
C ALA A 25 11.74 -1.11 -3.61
N GLY A 26 10.85 -1.94 -3.06
CA GLY A 26 10.50 -1.99 -1.64
C GLY A 26 9.08 -2.51 -1.39
N PRO A 27 8.65 -2.62 -0.12
CA PRO A 27 7.32 -3.10 0.22
C PRO A 27 6.23 -2.14 -0.32
N PRO A 28 5.32 -2.62 -1.19
CA PRO A 28 4.43 -1.76 -1.98
C PRO A 28 3.53 -0.81 -1.18
N LEU A 29 3.21 -1.12 0.08
CA LEU A 29 2.38 -0.26 0.92
C LEU A 29 3.18 0.84 1.60
N LEU A 30 4.52 0.76 1.62
CA LEU A 30 5.37 1.62 2.43
C LEU A 30 6.28 2.53 1.61
N CYS A 31 6.96 1.95 0.60
CA CYS A 31 8.14 2.59 -0.02
C CYS A 31 7.82 3.70 -1.02
N HIS A 32 6.61 3.73 -1.57
CA HIS A 32 6.18 4.74 -2.54
C HIS A 32 5.02 5.55 -1.94
N PRO A 33 5.25 6.82 -1.58
CA PRO A 33 4.17 7.72 -1.15
C PRO A 33 3.11 7.88 -2.23
N PHE A 34 1.84 7.97 -1.83
CA PHE A 34 0.75 8.22 -2.78
C PHE A 34 0.58 9.72 -3.01
N ASP A 35 0.30 10.10 -4.27
CA ASP A 35 -0.13 11.46 -4.62
C ASP A 35 -1.55 11.70 -4.10
N ILE A 36 -1.64 12.54 -3.08
CA ILE A 36 -2.89 12.97 -2.44
C ILE A 36 -3.28 14.41 -2.81
N GLY A 37 -2.60 15.02 -3.78
CA GLY A 37 -2.74 16.42 -4.12
C GLY A 37 -2.45 17.34 -2.92
N THR A 38 -3.42 18.19 -2.58
CA THR A 38 -3.34 19.14 -1.45
C THR A 38 -4.08 18.64 -0.21
N ALA A 39 -4.54 17.39 -0.19
CA ALA A 39 -5.25 16.85 0.95
C ALA A 39 -4.35 16.78 2.20
N ALA A 40 -4.93 17.01 3.37
CA ALA A 40 -4.23 16.87 4.63
C ALA A 40 -3.95 15.39 4.95
N SER A 41 -2.80 15.13 5.56
CA SER A 41 -2.41 13.83 6.11
C SER A 41 -1.46 14.05 7.29
N LEU A 42 -0.98 12.98 7.92
CA LEU A 42 -0.05 13.07 9.05
C LEU A 42 1.20 13.87 8.66
N PRO A 43 1.77 14.67 9.57
CA PRO A 43 2.94 15.49 9.27
C PRO A 43 4.08 14.64 8.73
N TRP A 44 4.71 15.07 7.65
CA TRP A 44 5.74 14.30 6.95
C TRP A 44 6.86 15.21 6.47
N SER A 45 8.11 14.73 6.51
CA SER A 45 9.25 15.42 5.91
C SER A 45 9.46 14.93 4.49
N GLY A 46 9.68 13.62 4.32
CA GLY A 46 9.91 12.97 3.02
C GLY A 46 11.14 13.51 2.27
N THR A 47 12.09 14.12 2.98
CA THR A 47 13.20 14.89 2.39
C THR A 47 14.37 14.03 1.96
N THR A 48 14.65 12.91 2.62
CA THR A 48 15.82 12.06 2.36
C THR A 48 15.42 10.63 2.02
N SER A 49 14.32 10.13 2.58
CA SER A 49 13.82 8.78 2.37
C SER A 49 12.29 8.71 2.47
N TRP A 50 11.72 7.63 1.95
CA TRP A 50 10.27 7.36 1.95
C TRP A 50 9.68 7.17 3.35
N PHE A 51 10.51 6.92 4.36
CA PHE A 51 10.14 6.74 5.78
C PHE A 51 10.48 7.95 6.67
N ASP A 52 10.85 9.09 6.09
CA ASP A 52 11.20 10.30 6.83
C ASP A 52 9.96 11.05 7.33
N GLY A 53 9.39 10.54 8.42
CA GLY A 53 8.46 11.31 9.24
C GLY A 53 9.15 12.51 9.90
N LYS A 54 8.37 13.52 10.26
CA LYS A 54 8.82 14.61 11.12
C LYS A 54 9.34 14.08 12.46
N THR A 55 10.52 14.56 12.87
CA THR A 55 11.20 14.10 14.10
C THR A 55 10.59 14.68 15.36
N ASP A 56 9.93 15.84 15.26
CA ASP A 56 9.21 16.51 16.35
C ASP A 56 7.74 16.07 16.48
N TYR A 57 7.29 15.12 15.65
CA TYR A 57 5.95 14.57 15.75
C TYR A 57 5.77 13.76 17.05
N LYS A 58 4.74 14.13 17.82
CA LYS A 58 4.41 13.47 19.09
C LYS A 58 3.64 12.18 18.82
N VAL A 59 4.36 11.06 18.75
CA VAL A 59 3.79 9.72 18.46
C VAL A 59 2.65 9.32 19.42
N ALA A 60 2.62 9.87 20.64
CA ALA A 60 1.49 9.69 21.57
C ALA A 60 0.14 10.17 21.03
N ASN A 61 0.13 11.13 20.09
CA ASN A 61 -1.09 11.64 19.45
C ASN A 61 -1.52 10.80 18.23
N LEU A 62 -0.71 9.83 17.80
CA LEU A 62 -0.82 9.20 16.50
C LEU A 62 -2.19 8.61 16.21
N VAL A 63 -2.76 7.88 17.16
CA VAL A 63 -4.06 7.21 16.97
C VAL A 63 -5.17 8.25 16.77
N ALA A 64 -5.21 9.29 17.63
CA ALA A 64 -6.21 10.35 17.56
C ALA A 64 -6.09 11.17 16.27
N ASP A 65 -4.88 11.57 15.90
CA ASP A 65 -4.63 12.32 14.66
C ASP A 65 -5.01 11.49 13.42
N THR A 66 -4.66 10.20 13.43
CA THR A 66 -5.01 9.27 12.34
C THR A 66 -6.53 9.15 12.19
N GLU A 67 -7.27 8.96 13.29
CA GLU A 67 -8.73 8.88 13.23
C GLU A 67 -9.37 10.16 12.71
N ALA A 68 -8.89 11.33 13.14
CA ALA A 68 -9.39 12.61 12.67
C ALA A 68 -9.22 12.81 11.15
N LEU A 69 -8.14 12.27 10.58
CA LEU A 69 -7.85 12.32 9.15
C LEU A 69 -8.65 11.27 8.33
N LEU A 70 -9.08 10.17 8.96
CA LEU A 70 -9.86 9.10 8.33
C LEU A 70 -11.39 9.33 8.38
N ALA A 71 -11.81 10.59 8.25
CA ALA A 71 -13.21 11.00 8.23
C ALA A 71 -14.00 10.33 7.08
N PRO A 72 -15.34 10.16 7.19
CA PRO A 72 -16.14 9.47 6.16
C PRO A 72 -15.98 10.00 4.73
N SER A 73 -15.68 11.30 4.58
CA SER A 73 -15.45 11.95 3.28
C SER A 73 -14.01 11.82 2.75
N THR A 74 -13.08 11.26 3.53
CA THR A 74 -11.68 11.12 3.11
C THR A 74 -11.57 10.10 1.96
N PRO A 75 -11.03 10.49 0.79
CA PRO A 75 -10.87 9.57 -0.35
C PRO A 75 -9.93 8.41 -0.04
N VAL A 76 -10.14 7.26 -0.69
CA VAL A 76 -9.37 6.03 -0.46
C VAL A 76 -7.86 6.24 -0.58
N ILE A 77 -7.40 6.95 -1.61
CA ILE A 77 -5.96 7.23 -1.80
C ILE A 77 -5.39 8.06 -0.63
N VAL A 78 -6.15 9.04 -0.12
CA VAL A 78 -5.74 9.86 1.03
C VAL A 78 -5.69 9.03 2.31
N ARG A 79 -6.62 8.09 2.48
CA ARG A 79 -6.60 7.12 3.59
C ARG A 79 -5.36 6.25 3.53
N MET A 80 -5.03 5.72 2.36
CA MET A 80 -3.85 4.88 2.15
C MET A 80 -2.55 5.62 2.51
N GLU A 81 -2.37 6.87 2.06
CA GLU A 81 -1.19 7.67 2.43
C GLU A 81 -1.16 7.99 3.93
N THR A 82 -2.31 8.30 4.53
CA THR A 82 -2.41 8.54 5.97
C THR A 82 -2.03 7.31 6.77
N LEU A 83 -2.53 6.14 6.38
CA LEU A 83 -2.26 4.86 7.04
C LEU A 83 -0.81 4.41 6.79
N ARG A 84 -0.24 4.67 5.62
CA ARG A 84 1.20 4.45 5.35
C ARG A 84 2.06 5.21 6.35
N ARG A 85 1.83 6.53 6.48
CA ARG A 85 2.55 7.38 7.44
C ARG A 85 2.29 6.91 8.87
N ALA A 86 1.05 6.55 9.19
CA ALA A 86 0.68 6.07 10.52
C ALA A 86 1.43 4.78 10.89
N SER A 87 1.47 3.79 10.00
CA SER A 87 2.20 2.54 10.25
C SER A 87 3.69 2.75 10.45
N ILE A 88 4.32 3.69 9.72
CA ILE A 88 5.74 4.04 9.89
C ILE A 88 6.02 4.78 11.21
N TYR A 89 5.11 5.65 11.66
CA TYR A 89 5.24 6.26 12.98
C TYR A 89 4.99 5.24 14.09
N ALA A 90 3.96 4.42 13.94
CA ALA A 90 3.53 3.46 14.93
C ALA A 90 4.58 2.36 15.17
N SER A 91 5.32 1.94 14.13
CA SER A 91 6.36 0.92 14.27
C SER A 91 7.50 1.30 15.20
N ARG A 92 7.64 2.60 15.53
CA ARG A 92 8.64 3.09 16.48
C ARG A 92 8.32 2.70 17.93
N ASP A 93 7.06 2.43 18.25
CA ASP A 93 6.60 2.01 19.57
C ASP A 93 5.54 0.90 19.45
N PRO A 94 5.85 -0.34 19.87
CA PRO A 94 4.93 -1.46 19.76
C PRO A 94 3.58 -1.23 20.46
N LYS A 95 3.53 -0.44 21.54
CA LYS A 95 2.28 -0.09 22.21
C LYS A 95 1.39 0.79 21.35
N ILE A 96 1.99 1.69 20.59
CA ILE A 96 1.28 2.57 19.66
C ILE A 96 0.85 1.80 18.42
N ALA A 97 1.69 0.90 17.89
CA ALA A 97 1.29 -0.04 16.83
C ALA A 97 0.09 -0.89 17.24
N PHE A 98 0.11 -1.44 18.45
CA PHE A 98 -1.03 -2.18 19.01
C PHE A 98 -2.28 -1.31 19.07
N ALA A 99 -2.20 -0.14 19.71
CA ALA A 99 -3.34 0.76 19.86
C ALA A 99 -3.94 1.20 18.52
N LEU A 100 -3.10 1.45 17.50
CA LEU A 100 -3.56 1.79 16.15
C LEU A 100 -4.36 0.65 15.52
N VAL A 101 -3.82 -0.57 15.52
CA VAL A 101 -4.49 -1.75 14.95
C VAL A 101 -5.76 -2.07 15.70
N GLU A 102 -5.71 -2.10 17.04
CA GLU A 102 -6.88 -2.34 17.89
C GLU A 102 -7.99 -1.34 17.58
N ARG A 103 -7.66 -0.05 17.51
CA ARG A 103 -8.66 0.99 17.27
C ARG A 103 -9.33 0.86 15.89
N LEU A 104 -8.54 0.65 14.84
CA LEU A 104 -9.05 0.53 13.47
C LEU A 104 -9.87 -0.76 13.28
N THR A 105 -9.42 -1.87 13.86
CA THR A 105 -10.16 -3.15 13.81
C THR A 105 -11.44 -3.11 14.62
N ALA A 106 -11.45 -2.48 15.80
CA ALA A 106 -12.66 -2.26 16.59
C ALA A 106 -13.70 -1.41 15.83
N ARG A 107 -13.26 -0.34 15.14
CA ARG A 107 -14.15 0.47 14.28
C ARG A 107 -14.74 -0.37 13.14
N ALA A 108 -13.91 -1.16 12.46
CA ALA A 108 -14.34 -2.05 11.39
C ALA A 108 -15.38 -3.08 11.89
N GLN A 109 -15.15 -3.69 13.06
CA GLN A 109 -16.06 -4.66 13.68
C GLN A 109 -17.38 -4.02 14.11
N ALA A 110 -17.34 -2.83 14.72
CA ALA A 110 -18.54 -2.10 15.12
C ALA A 110 -19.46 -1.82 13.91
N SER A 111 -18.89 -1.47 12.75
CA SER A 111 -19.67 -1.26 11.52
C SER A 111 -20.36 -2.53 11.00
N LYS A 112 -19.74 -3.71 11.21
CA LYS A 112 -20.36 -5.00 10.84
C LYS A 112 -21.54 -5.30 11.76
N ALA A 113 -21.42 -5.01 13.06
CA ALA A 113 -22.46 -5.28 14.05
C ALA A 113 -23.77 -4.50 13.79
N THR A 114 -23.69 -3.34 13.12
CA THR A 114 -24.87 -2.54 12.75
C THR A 114 -25.56 -3.01 11.46
N GLY A 115 -25.14 -4.15 10.88
CA GLY A 115 -25.75 -4.73 9.67
C GLY A 115 -25.45 -3.98 8.37
N ARG A 116 -24.58 -2.96 8.41
CA ARG A 116 -24.12 -2.19 7.25
C ARG A 116 -22.60 -2.00 7.36
N PRO A 117 -21.80 -2.98 6.90
CA PRO A 117 -20.36 -2.90 6.98
C PRO A 117 -19.84 -1.64 6.29
N ASP A 118 -19.05 -0.84 6.99
CA ASP A 118 -18.42 0.35 6.42
C ASP A 118 -17.17 -0.06 5.66
N ALA A 119 -17.24 -0.01 4.32
CA ALA A 119 -16.14 -0.35 3.44
C ALA A 119 -14.85 0.40 3.80
N LEU A 120 -14.94 1.67 4.18
CA LEU A 120 -13.76 2.48 4.47
C LEU A 120 -13.13 2.11 5.81
N ALA A 121 -13.93 1.85 6.84
CA ALA A 121 -13.41 1.34 8.11
C ALA A 121 -12.72 -0.04 7.94
N LEU A 122 -13.27 -0.90 7.08
CA LEU A 122 -12.69 -2.19 6.73
C LEU A 122 -11.36 -2.03 5.98
N LEU A 123 -11.30 -1.13 4.99
CA LEU A 123 -10.05 -0.77 4.32
C LEU A 123 -9.00 -0.29 5.33
N ASP A 124 -9.36 0.60 6.24
CA ASP A 124 -8.39 1.20 7.15
C ASP A 124 -7.74 0.13 8.05
N ALA A 125 -8.55 -0.80 8.57
CA ALA A 125 -8.07 -1.95 9.34
C ALA A 125 -7.19 -2.89 8.51
N ALA A 126 -7.59 -3.17 7.26
CA ALA A 126 -6.82 -4.00 6.34
C ALA A 126 -5.45 -3.39 6.05
N TYR A 127 -5.43 -2.13 5.63
CA TYR A 127 -4.22 -1.45 5.22
C TYR A 127 -3.23 -1.29 6.37
N ALA A 128 -3.67 -0.82 7.55
CA ALA A 128 -2.77 -0.65 8.69
C ALA A 128 -2.10 -1.96 9.11
N THR A 129 -2.89 -3.04 9.15
CA THR A 129 -2.42 -4.40 9.47
C THR A 129 -1.35 -4.85 8.48
N GLU A 130 -1.59 -4.68 7.18
CA GLU A 130 -0.69 -5.17 6.13
C GLU A 130 0.54 -4.27 5.94
N ALA A 131 0.41 -2.97 6.14
CA ALA A 131 1.54 -2.05 6.16
C ALA A 131 2.48 -2.36 7.35
N LEU A 132 1.94 -2.58 8.55
CA LEU A 132 2.75 -3.03 9.70
C LEU A 132 3.37 -4.42 9.45
N ARG A 133 2.66 -5.33 8.77
CA ARG A 133 3.23 -6.62 8.35
C ARG A 133 4.43 -6.43 7.43
N GLN A 134 4.36 -5.52 6.46
CA GLN A 134 5.50 -5.21 5.59
C GLN A 134 6.67 -4.59 6.38
N ILE A 135 6.43 -3.88 7.48
CA ILE A 135 7.53 -3.40 8.33
C ILE A 135 8.35 -4.58 8.90
N THR A 136 7.70 -5.70 9.20
CA THR A 136 8.40 -6.89 9.71
C THR A 136 9.34 -7.53 8.69
N THR A 137 9.24 -7.20 7.40
CA THR A 137 10.07 -7.74 6.32
C THR A 137 11.26 -6.85 5.95
N ILE A 138 11.34 -5.63 6.50
CA ILE A 138 12.39 -4.64 6.17
C ILE A 138 13.41 -4.40 7.29
N GLY A 139 13.61 -5.36 8.19
CA GLY A 139 14.59 -5.25 9.29
C GLY A 139 16.04 -5.03 8.86
N GLY A 140 16.36 -5.26 7.57
CA GLY A 140 17.66 -4.94 6.98
C GLY A 140 17.87 -3.45 6.65
N ILE A 141 16.81 -2.61 6.70
CA ILE A 141 16.91 -1.17 6.48
C ILE A 141 17.32 -0.49 7.82
N PRO A 142 18.35 0.38 7.83
CA PRO A 142 18.72 1.14 9.01
C PRO A 142 17.53 1.87 9.63
N GLY A 143 17.37 1.76 10.96
CA GLY A 143 16.26 2.34 11.71
C GLY A 143 15.04 1.44 11.88
N PHE A 144 14.94 0.31 11.16
CA PHE A 144 13.82 -0.64 11.30
C PHE A 144 14.16 -1.91 12.08
N LYS A 145 15.44 -2.23 12.28
CA LYS A 145 15.86 -3.46 12.98
C LYS A 145 15.15 -3.67 14.32
N ASP A 146 15.13 -2.65 15.17
CA ASP A 146 14.54 -2.73 16.52
C ASP A 146 13.00 -2.65 16.48
N GLN A 147 12.43 -2.08 15.42
CA GLN A 147 10.98 -1.95 15.24
C GLN A 147 10.33 -3.30 14.88
N VAL A 148 11.06 -4.16 14.15
CA VAL A 148 10.54 -5.42 13.64
C VAL A 148 10.02 -6.34 14.74
N ASP A 149 10.79 -6.52 15.82
CA ASP A 149 10.44 -7.52 16.83
C ASP A 149 9.19 -7.14 17.61
N GLY A 150 9.05 -5.87 17.99
CA GLY A 150 7.84 -5.41 18.66
C GLY A 150 6.60 -5.37 17.75
N VAL A 151 6.75 -5.10 16.45
CA VAL A 151 5.62 -5.10 15.51
C VAL A 151 5.14 -6.52 15.20
N LYS A 152 6.03 -7.52 15.14
CA LYS A 152 5.65 -8.94 14.88
C LYS A 152 4.58 -9.43 15.86
N ASP A 153 4.74 -9.13 17.14
CA ASP A 153 3.79 -9.58 18.17
C ASP A 153 2.40 -8.97 17.95
N VAL A 154 2.34 -7.68 17.58
CA VAL A 154 1.09 -6.95 17.29
C VAL A 154 0.31 -7.57 16.14
N ILE A 155 1.00 -7.98 15.07
CA ILE A 155 0.37 -8.44 13.82
C ILE A 155 0.31 -9.97 13.68
N SER A 156 0.76 -10.72 14.68
CA SER A 156 0.82 -12.19 14.66
C SER A 156 -0.54 -12.86 14.37
N ASN A 157 -1.62 -12.33 14.92
CA ASN A 157 -2.99 -12.86 14.76
C ASN A 157 -3.89 -12.01 13.85
N ALA A 158 -3.37 -10.94 13.26
CA ALA A 158 -4.17 -9.99 12.49
C ALA A 158 -4.24 -10.37 11.00
N ASP A 159 -5.43 -10.69 10.48
CA ASP A 159 -5.63 -10.99 9.05
C ASP A 159 -6.23 -9.77 8.32
N GLY A 160 -5.36 -8.91 7.80
CA GLY A 160 -5.76 -7.72 7.05
C GLY A 160 -6.47 -8.06 5.73
N TRP A 161 -6.17 -9.22 5.13
CA TRP A 161 -6.79 -9.64 3.88
C TRP A 161 -8.29 -9.93 4.03
N GLN A 162 -8.73 -10.47 5.16
CA GLN A 162 -10.17 -10.68 5.43
C GLN A 162 -10.93 -9.35 5.51
N TYR A 163 -10.32 -8.34 6.12
CA TYR A 163 -10.90 -7.00 6.14
C TYR A 163 -10.95 -6.40 4.73
N MET A 164 -9.91 -6.57 3.91
CA MET A 164 -9.90 -6.09 2.53
C MET A 164 -10.99 -6.74 1.68
N LYS A 165 -11.16 -8.07 1.77
CA LYS A 165 -12.25 -8.78 1.08
C LYS A 165 -13.63 -8.28 1.51
N ALA A 166 -13.82 -8.04 2.81
CA ALA A 166 -15.07 -7.49 3.32
C ALA A 166 -15.30 -6.04 2.84
N SER A 167 -14.24 -5.23 2.75
CA SER A 167 -14.30 -3.87 2.20
C SER A 167 -14.75 -3.87 0.75
N LEU A 168 -14.20 -4.75 -0.09
CA LEU A 168 -14.60 -4.91 -1.48
C LEU A 168 -16.05 -5.39 -1.59
N ALA A 169 -16.46 -6.35 -0.76
CA ALA A 169 -17.86 -6.83 -0.75
C ALA A 169 -18.86 -5.73 -0.36
N ALA A 170 -18.47 -4.81 0.54
CA ALA A 170 -19.31 -3.69 0.95
C ALA A 170 -19.40 -2.57 -0.11
N ARG A 171 -18.44 -2.50 -1.04
CA ARG A 171 -18.42 -1.52 -2.14
C ARG A 171 -17.71 -2.10 -3.38
N PRO A 172 -18.37 -3.00 -4.14
CA PRO A 172 -17.73 -3.81 -5.17
C PRO A 172 -17.30 -3.03 -6.43
N ASP A 173 -17.89 -1.86 -6.66
CA ASP A 173 -17.64 -1.05 -7.86
C ASP A 173 -16.64 0.10 -7.64
N ASP A 174 -15.93 0.12 -6.49
CA ASP A 174 -14.97 1.17 -6.15
C ASP A 174 -13.55 0.83 -6.65
N PRO A 175 -13.07 1.49 -7.73
CA PRO A 175 -11.78 1.17 -8.32
C PRO A 175 -10.60 1.56 -7.41
N ALA A 176 -10.80 2.46 -6.45
CA ALA A 176 -9.74 2.82 -5.51
C ALA A 176 -9.58 1.74 -4.41
N LEU A 177 -10.67 1.04 -4.04
CA LEU A 177 -10.56 -0.15 -3.20
C LEU A 177 -9.87 -1.31 -3.93
N GLU A 178 -10.13 -1.46 -5.22
CA GLU A 178 -9.41 -2.42 -6.08
C GLU A 178 -7.90 -2.08 -6.14
N PHE A 179 -7.54 -0.80 -6.21
CA PHE A 179 -6.14 -0.36 -6.16
C PHE A 179 -5.47 -0.76 -4.84
N ALA A 180 -6.13 -0.52 -3.70
CA ALA A 180 -5.63 -0.95 -2.39
C ALA A 180 -5.46 -2.47 -2.29
N ALA A 181 -6.45 -3.23 -2.76
CA ALA A 181 -6.41 -4.69 -2.76
C ALA A 181 -5.28 -5.24 -3.62
N ALA A 182 -5.00 -4.62 -4.77
CA ALA A 182 -3.86 -4.99 -5.61
C ALA A 182 -2.55 -4.88 -4.81
N LEU A 183 -2.30 -3.74 -4.17
CA LEU A 183 -1.06 -3.52 -3.42
C LEU A 183 -0.92 -4.46 -2.22
N ILE A 184 -2.03 -4.75 -1.51
CA ILE A 184 -2.02 -5.73 -0.40
C ILE A 184 -1.68 -7.14 -0.90
N ALA A 185 -2.16 -7.51 -2.09
CA ALA A 185 -1.93 -8.82 -2.69
C ALA A 185 -0.56 -8.97 -3.35
N ALA A 186 0.16 -7.87 -3.61
CA ALA A 186 1.33 -7.81 -4.48
C ALA A 186 2.42 -8.86 -4.17
N ASP A 187 2.71 -9.08 -2.89
CA ASP A 187 3.76 -10.01 -2.43
C ASP A 187 3.23 -11.42 -2.10
N LYS A 188 1.91 -11.64 -2.14
CA LYS A 188 1.26 -12.84 -1.61
C LYS A 188 0.51 -13.65 -2.67
N ASP A 189 -0.15 -12.97 -3.60
CA ASP A 189 -1.00 -13.59 -4.60
C ASP A 189 -0.95 -12.78 -5.90
N ARG A 190 -0.16 -13.28 -6.87
CA ARG A 190 0.05 -12.63 -8.15
C ARG A 190 -1.22 -12.58 -9.00
N ALA A 191 -2.09 -13.58 -8.89
CA ALA A 191 -3.33 -13.63 -9.65
C ALA A 191 -4.31 -12.59 -9.11
N ALA A 192 -4.48 -12.54 -7.78
CA ALA A 192 -5.27 -11.51 -7.13
C ALA A 192 -4.74 -10.11 -7.46
N TYR A 193 -3.42 -9.87 -7.29
CA TYR A 193 -2.77 -8.61 -7.68
C TYR A 193 -3.17 -8.17 -9.09
N THR A 194 -3.02 -9.07 -10.07
CA THR A 194 -3.27 -8.75 -11.48
C THR A 194 -4.74 -8.42 -11.72
N GLY A 195 -5.66 -9.20 -11.14
CA GLY A 195 -7.09 -8.97 -11.29
C GLY A 195 -7.55 -7.64 -10.66
N HIS A 196 -7.12 -7.37 -9.43
CA HIS A 196 -7.41 -6.12 -8.72
C HIS A 196 -6.81 -4.91 -9.47
N ALA A 197 -5.56 -5.02 -9.91
CA ALA A 197 -4.89 -3.96 -10.65
C ALA A 197 -5.57 -3.66 -12.00
N GLN A 198 -6.11 -4.67 -12.68
CA GLN A 198 -6.87 -4.47 -13.92
C GLN A 198 -8.17 -3.69 -13.66
N ARG A 199 -8.92 -4.05 -12.61
CA ARG A 199 -10.18 -3.37 -12.25
C ARG A 199 -9.94 -1.93 -11.79
N ALA A 200 -8.89 -1.69 -11.00
CA ALA A 200 -8.45 -0.35 -10.62
C ALA A 200 -8.18 0.53 -11.84
N ARG A 201 -7.38 0.04 -12.81
CA ARG A 201 -7.08 0.77 -14.05
C ARG A 201 -8.35 1.04 -14.88
N ALA A 202 -9.26 0.07 -14.98
CA ALA A 202 -10.49 0.21 -15.75
C ALA A 202 -11.41 1.33 -15.20
N GLY A 203 -11.41 1.55 -13.88
CA GLY A 203 -12.22 2.59 -13.25
C GLY A 203 -11.52 3.93 -13.03
N ALA A 204 -10.20 4.02 -13.27
CA ALA A 204 -9.38 5.17 -12.87
C ALA A 204 -9.80 6.51 -13.51
N ALA A 205 -10.39 6.50 -14.71
CA ALA A 205 -10.89 7.72 -15.35
C ALA A 205 -11.99 8.44 -14.55
N LYS A 206 -12.63 7.75 -13.60
CA LYS A 206 -13.69 8.29 -12.73
C LYS A 206 -13.15 8.86 -11.41
N ASP A 207 -11.87 8.66 -11.11
CA ASP A 207 -11.23 9.09 -9.86
C ASP A 207 -9.86 9.70 -10.17
N ALA A 208 -9.78 11.03 -10.12
CA ALA A 208 -8.58 11.78 -10.44
C ALA A 208 -7.40 11.48 -9.50
N LEU A 209 -7.66 11.15 -8.23
CA LEU A 209 -6.59 10.76 -7.30
C LEU A 209 -6.08 9.36 -7.64
N LEU A 210 -6.97 8.41 -7.91
CA LEU A 210 -6.56 7.07 -8.35
C LEU A 210 -5.73 7.14 -9.63
N ALA A 211 -6.17 7.91 -10.63
CA ALA A 211 -5.48 8.05 -11.91
C ALA A 211 -4.00 8.48 -11.76
N ARG A 212 -3.71 9.35 -10.79
CA ARG A 212 -2.33 9.82 -10.49
C ARG A 212 -1.43 8.75 -9.89
N ASN A 213 -2.02 7.70 -9.32
CA ASN A 213 -1.30 6.67 -8.56
C ASN A 213 -1.19 5.32 -9.29
N LEU A 214 -1.63 5.23 -10.55
CA LEU A 214 -1.63 3.96 -11.29
C LEU A 214 -0.23 3.36 -11.53
N SER A 215 0.84 4.15 -11.46
CA SER A 215 2.22 3.67 -11.54
C SER A 215 2.60 2.74 -10.38
N HIS A 216 1.87 2.75 -9.27
CA HIS A 216 2.13 1.85 -8.14
C HIS A 216 1.72 0.40 -8.44
N ILE A 217 0.84 0.20 -9.43
CA ILE A 217 0.30 -1.11 -9.79
C ILE A 217 0.60 -1.48 -11.25
N SER A 218 1.46 -0.71 -11.93
CA SER A 218 1.74 -0.82 -13.37
C SER A 218 2.39 -2.15 -13.76
#